data_AF-A0A672FWN7-F1
#
_entry.id   AF-A0A672FWN7-F1
#
_cell.length_a   1.000
_cell.length_b   1.000
_cell.length_c   1.000
_cell.angle_alpha   90.00
_cell.angle_beta   90.00
_cell.angle_gamma   90.00
#
_symmetry.space_group_name_H-M   'P 1'
#
loop_
_entity.id
_entity.type
_entity.pdbx_description
1 polymer ?
#
loop_
_entity_poly.entity_id
_entity_poly.type
_entity_poly.pdbx_seq_one_letter_code
_entity_poly.pdbx_strand_id
1 'polypeptide(L)'
;MKKYCEEEDVAHVPYSPERYSEETMLKKSKDFYSLMNQRRSVRFISPEPVPREVIDQVIHTAGTGPSGAHTEPWTFVVVSDPEVKHQIRLTVEEEEEMNYRQRMGDKWVQDLSKFRTNWMKEYLDVAPYLILIFKQTYGILPNSKKKTHYYNEISVSISCGILLAALQVKKKKITWPFEK
;
A
#
# COMPACT_ATOMS: atom_id res chain seq x y z
N MET A 1 -36.54 -2.06 -19.93
CA MET A 1 -35.66 -1.56 -21.02
C MET A 1 -34.22 -1.82 -20.61
N LYS A 2 -33.60 -2.92 -21.05
CA LYS A 2 -32.20 -3.23 -20.70
C LYS A 2 -31.30 -2.32 -21.56
N LYS A 3 -30.58 -1.42 -20.92
CA LYS A 3 -29.48 -0.67 -21.54
C LYS A 3 -28.31 -1.66 -21.65
N TYR A 4 -28.24 -2.39 -22.75
CA TYR A 4 -27.01 -3.06 -23.13
C TYR A 4 -26.03 -1.95 -23.53
N CYS A 5 -24.96 -1.76 -22.74
CA CYS A 5 -23.77 -1.13 -23.29
C CYS A 5 -23.32 -1.99 -24.46
N GLU A 6 -22.83 -1.37 -25.54
CA GLU A 6 -22.04 -2.07 -26.54
C GLU A 6 -20.96 -2.85 -25.78
N GLU A 7 -21.07 -4.18 -25.78
CA GLU A 7 -20.09 -5.04 -25.14
C GLU A 7 -18.77 -4.81 -25.87
N GLU A 8 -17.77 -4.27 -25.19
CA GLU A 8 -16.39 -4.48 -25.66
C GLU A 8 -16.24 -5.99 -25.80
N ASP A 9 -15.97 -6.47 -27.01
CA ASP A 9 -15.80 -7.89 -27.32
C ASP A 9 -14.47 -8.37 -26.72
N VAL A 10 -14.49 -8.61 -25.41
CA VAL A 10 -13.34 -9.10 -24.66
C VAL A 10 -13.36 -10.62 -24.72
N ALA A 11 -12.36 -11.21 -25.37
CA ALA A 11 -12.25 -12.66 -25.47
C ALA A 11 -12.11 -13.31 -24.08
N HIS A 12 -12.96 -14.30 -23.81
CA HIS A 12 -12.83 -15.13 -22.61
C HIS A 12 -11.83 -16.27 -22.86
N VAL A 13 -10.85 -16.42 -21.97
CA VAL A 13 -9.80 -17.46 -22.06
C VAL A 13 -9.93 -18.49 -20.93
N PRO A 14 -9.62 -19.77 -21.17
CA PRO A 14 -9.64 -20.79 -20.11
C PRO A 14 -8.66 -20.49 -18.97
N TYR A 15 -9.11 -20.58 -17.73
CA TYR A 15 -8.27 -20.46 -16.53
C TYR A 15 -7.72 -21.84 -16.12
N SER A 16 -6.40 -22.02 -16.14
CA SER A 16 -5.72 -23.29 -15.83
C SER A 16 -4.58 -23.08 -14.82
N PRO A 17 -4.89 -22.94 -13.52
CA PRO A 17 -3.87 -22.77 -12.48
C PRO A 17 -3.14 -24.08 -12.17
N GLU A 18 -1.93 -23.97 -11.66
CA GLU A 18 -1.21 -25.10 -11.05
C GLU A 18 -2.03 -25.66 -9.87
N ARG A 19 -2.21 -26.99 -9.83
CA ARG A 19 -2.90 -27.67 -8.72
C ARG A 19 -1.88 -28.35 -7.82
N TYR A 20 -1.97 -28.09 -6.53
CA TYR A 20 -1.13 -28.71 -5.51
C TYR A 20 -1.84 -29.90 -4.84
N SER A 21 -1.07 -30.84 -4.30
CA SER A 21 -1.61 -31.83 -3.36
C SER A 21 -2.09 -31.16 -2.07
N GLU A 22 -3.04 -31.77 -1.35
CA GLU A 22 -3.55 -31.23 -0.08
C GLU A 22 -2.44 -30.98 0.94
N GLU A 23 -1.46 -31.89 1.03
CA GLU A 23 -0.28 -31.74 1.88
C GLU A 23 0.52 -30.48 1.51
N THR A 24 0.75 -30.28 0.21
CA THR A 24 1.48 -29.11 -0.29
C THR A 24 0.72 -27.81 -0.04
N MET A 25 -0.61 -27.82 -0.22
CA MET A 25 -1.48 -26.68 0.07
C MET A 25 -1.40 -26.30 1.56
N LEU A 26 -1.49 -27.28 2.46
CA LEU A 26 -1.43 -27.08 3.90
C LEU A 26 -0.06 -26.55 4.34
N LYS A 27 1.02 -27.05 3.75
CA LYS A 27 2.37 -26.56 4.04
C LYS A 27 2.53 -25.10 3.60
N LYS A 28 2.21 -24.79 2.34
CA LYS A 28 2.33 -23.43 1.79
C LYS A 28 1.47 -22.41 2.55
N SER A 29 0.26 -22.78 2.95
CA SER A 29 -0.62 -21.88 3.71
C SER A 29 -0.07 -21.57 5.11
N LYS A 30 0.48 -22.57 5.80
CA LYS A 30 1.17 -22.38 7.10
C LYS A 30 2.40 -21.50 6.96
N ASP A 31 3.24 -21.75 5.97
CA ASP A 31 4.47 -20.97 5.73
C ASP A 31 4.13 -19.50 5.45
N PHE A 32 3.13 -19.26 4.60
CA PHE A 32 2.67 -17.90 4.29
C PHE A 32 2.08 -17.20 5.51
N TYR A 33 1.25 -17.88 6.30
CA TYR A 33 0.74 -17.35 7.56
C TYR A 33 1.89 -16.96 8.51
N SER A 34 2.85 -17.86 8.71
CA SER A 34 4.02 -17.61 9.56
C SER A 34 4.84 -16.41 9.08
N LEU A 35 5.02 -16.23 7.77
CA LEU A 35 5.69 -15.07 7.19
C LEU A 35 4.92 -13.76 7.48
N MET A 36 3.62 -13.76 7.23
CA MET A 36 2.77 -12.57 7.41
C MET A 36 2.56 -12.20 8.87
N ASN A 37 2.53 -13.18 9.77
CA ASN A 37 2.43 -12.96 11.22
C ASN A 37 3.67 -12.27 11.80
N GLN A 38 4.82 -12.36 11.13
CA GLN A 38 6.02 -11.60 11.52
C GLN A 38 5.96 -10.12 11.13
N ARG A 39 5.00 -9.70 10.30
CA ARG A 39 4.91 -8.32 9.83
C ARG A 39 4.52 -7.41 11.01
N ARG A 40 5.28 -6.34 11.22
CA ARG A 40 4.97 -5.29 12.18
C ARG A 40 5.00 -3.94 11.48
N SER A 41 4.19 -3.00 11.96
CA SER A 41 4.30 -1.61 11.52
C SER A 41 5.49 -0.98 12.25
N VAL A 42 6.57 -0.73 11.51
CA VAL A 42 7.83 -0.18 12.02
C VAL A 42 7.86 1.32 11.76
N ARG A 43 8.22 2.11 12.77
CA ARG A 43 8.28 3.59 12.71
C ARG A 43 9.71 4.15 12.77
N PHE A 44 10.70 3.27 12.86
CA PHE A 44 12.12 3.60 12.83
C PHE A 44 12.72 2.86 11.63
N ILE A 45 13.06 3.60 10.58
CA ILE A 45 13.47 3.04 9.27
C ILE A 45 14.95 3.38 9.06
N SER A 46 15.71 2.44 8.50
CA SER A 46 17.10 2.68 8.13
C SER A 46 17.20 3.54 6.85
N PRO A 47 18.16 4.47 6.75
CA PRO A 47 18.43 5.21 5.52
C PRO A 47 19.14 4.36 4.45
N GLU A 48 19.46 3.10 4.74
CA GLU A 48 20.10 2.20 3.78
C GLU A 48 19.34 2.15 2.44
N PRO A 49 20.05 2.30 1.31
CA PRO A 49 19.40 2.28 0.01
C PRO A 49 18.78 0.91 -0.28
N VAL A 50 17.62 0.95 -0.92
CA VAL A 50 16.90 -0.21 -1.46
C VAL A 50 16.98 -0.14 -2.98
N PRO A 51 17.30 -1.24 -3.70
CA PRO A 51 17.29 -1.21 -5.16
C PRO A 51 15.93 -0.78 -5.71
N ARG A 52 15.92 0.12 -6.69
CA ARG A 52 14.68 0.69 -7.24
C ARG A 52 13.78 -0.39 -7.85
N GLU A 53 14.39 -1.39 -8.48
CA GLU A 53 13.70 -2.51 -9.09
C GLU A 53 12.90 -3.33 -8.06
N VAL A 54 13.36 -3.39 -6.81
CA VAL A 54 12.59 -4.03 -5.73
C VAL A 54 11.31 -3.25 -5.44
N ILE A 55 11.39 -1.91 -5.43
CA ILE A 55 10.22 -1.04 -5.25
C ILE A 55 9.24 -1.19 -6.42
N ASP A 56 9.75 -1.23 -7.66
CA ASP A 56 8.90 -1.41 -8.82
C ASP A 56 8.19 -2.78 -8.80
N GLN A 57 8.88 -3.85 -8.39
CA GLN A 57 8.29 -5.18 -8.28
C GLN A 57 7.21 -5.28 -7.20
N VAL A 58 7.38 -4.62 -6.04
CA VAL A 58 6.30 -4.61 -5.03
C VAL A 58 5.09 -3.82 -5.50
N ILE A 59 5.27 -2.78 -6.31
CA ILE A 59 4.18 -2.00 -6.91
C ILE A 59 3.48 -2.82 -8.01
N HIS A 60 4.23 -3.50 -8.87
CA HIS A 60 3.65 -4.42 -9.86
C HIS A 60 2.82 -5.52 -9.18
N THR A 61 3.32 -6.06 -8.06
CA THR A 61 2.58 -7.04 -7.26
C THR A 61 1.30 -6.42 -6.71
N ALA A 62 1.34 -5.18 -6.18
CA ALA A 62 0.13 -4.49 -5.74
C ALA A 62 -0.89 -4.27 -6.87
N GLY A 63 -0.40 -3.99 -8.08
CA GLY A 63 -1.21 -3.81 -9.29
C GLY A 63 -1.99 -5.07 -9.72
N THR A 64 -1.64 -6.26 -9.22
CA THR A 64 -2.42 -7.48 -9.47
C THR A 64 -3.68 -7.56 -8.60
N GLY A 65 -3.99 -6.54 -7.80
CA GLY A 65 -5.20 -6.49 -7.00
C GLY A 65 -6.47 -6.52 -7.87
N PRO A 66 -7.56 -7.15 -7.39
CA PRO A 66 -8.85 -7.03 -8.06
C PRO A 66 -9.39 -5.60 -7.92
N SER A 67 -10.17 -5.18 -8.91
CA SER A 67 -10.86 -3.88 -8.89
C SER A 67 -12.26 -3.97 -9.49
N GLY A 68 -13.19 -3.16 -8.98
CA GLY A 68 -14.56 -3.10 -9.48
C GLY A 68 -14.57 -2.77 -10.97
N ALA A 69 -15.14 -3.67 -11.78
CA ALA A 69 -15.19 -3.57 -13.24
C ALA A 69 -13.81 -3.36 -13.91
N HIS A 70 -12.74 -3.96 -13.35
CA HIS A 70 -11.36 -3.87 -13.88
C HIS A 70 -10.94 -2.41 -14.16
N THR A 71 -11.20 -1.54 -13.17
CA THR A 71 -10.94 -0.08 -13.29
C THR A 71 -9.53 0.31 -12.85
N GLU A 72 -8.84 -0.56 -12.11
CA GLU A 72 -7.46 -0.35 -11.61
C GLU A 72 -7.25 1.05 -11.01
N PRO A 73 -8.08 1.49 -10.05
CA PRO A 73 -8.23 2.90 -9.71
C PRO A 73 -7.16 3.39 -8.71
N TRP A 74 -5.89 3.01 -8.91
CA TRP A 74 -4.77 3.34 -8.04
C TRP A 74 -3.67 4.09 -8.78
N THR A 75 -3.04 5.04 -8.08
CA THR A 75 -1.76 5.62 -8.47
C THR A 75 -0.77 5.45 -7.32
N PHE A 76 0.36 4.79 -7.59
CA PHE A 76 1.48 4.66 -6.66
C PHE A 76 2.51 5.73 -6.97
N VAL A 77 2.64 6.74 -6.11
CA VAL A 77 3.64 7.79 -6.24
C VAL A 77 4.85 7.42 -5.38
N VAL A 78 5.98 7.13 -6.04
CA VAL A 78 7.24 6.81 -5.38
C VAL A 78 8.09 8.05 -5.28
N VAL A 79 8.39 8.47 -4.05
CA VAL A 79 9.21 9.65 -3.76
C VAL A 79 10.54 9.19 -3.16
N SER A 80 11.64 9.56 -3.80
CA SER A 80 13.01 9.35 -3.28
C SER A 80 13.80 10.65 -3.17
N ASP A 81 13.34 11.72 -3.82
CA ASP A 81 13.97 13.03 -3.75
C ASP A 81 13.94 13.57 -2.30
N PRO A 82 15.12 13.89 -1.70
CA PRO A 82 15.19 14.33 -0.31
C PRO A 82 14.42 15.62 -0.04
N GLU A 83 14.40 16.56 -0.98
CA GLU A 83 13.71 17.84 -0.81
C GLU A 83 12.20 17.63 -0.80
N VAL A 84 11.67 16.87 -1.76
CA VAL A 84 10.23 16.54 -1.81
C VAL A 84 9.80 15.76 -0.56
N LYS A 85 10.62 14.80 -0.09
CA LYS A 85 10.35 14.09 1.17
C LYS A 85 10.30 15.04 2.38
N HIS A 86 11.23 15.99 2.45
CA HIS A 86 11.27 16.96 3.53
C HIS A 86 10.04 17.88 3.51
N GLN A 87 9.63 18.36 2.34
CA GLN A 87 8.40 19.14 2.20
C GLN A 87 7.16 18.34 2.64
N ILE A 88 7.07 17.06 2.25
CA ILE A 88 5.99 16.16 2.72
C ILE A 88 6.03 16.05 4.25
N ARG A 89 7.21 15.89 4.84
CA ARG A 89 7.35 15.79 6.30
C ARG A 89 6.80 17.03 6.99
N LEU A 90 7.23 18.22 6.57
CA LEU A 90 6.78 19.47 7.18
C LEU A 90 5.25 19.60 7.14
N THR A 91 4.63 19.34 5.99
CA THR A 91 3.16 19.38 5.85
C THR A 91 2.47 18.35 6.75
N VAL A 92 2.99 17.12 6.84
CA VAL A 92 2.40 16.07 7.69
C VAL A 92 2.54 16.40 9.17
N GLU A 93 3.71 16.90 9.61
CA GLU A 93 3.94 17.25 11.01
C GLU A 93 3.07 18.43 11.45
N GLU A 94 2.87 19.44 10.59
CA GLU A 94 1.99 20.58 10.86
C GLU A 94 0.52 20.14 11.04
N GLU A 95 -0.01 19.32 10.12
CA GLU A 95 -1.38 18.81 10.23
C GLU A 95 -1.54 17.85 11.42
N GLU A 96 -0.55 17.02 11.72
CA GLU A 96 -0.57 16.14 12.90
C GLU A 96 -0.53 16.94 14.20
N GLU A 97 0.28 18.00 14.30
CA GLU A 97 0.29 18.88 15.47
C GLU A 97 -1.08 19.53 15.70
N MET A 98 -1.70 20.05 14.64
CA MET A 98 -3.07 20.58 14.71
C MET A 98 -4.09 19.51 15.10
N ASN A 99 -3.95 18.30 14.56
CA ASN A 99 -4.83 17.18 14.92
C ASN A 99 -4.72 16.90 16.43
N TYR A 100 -3.51 16.61 16.93
CA TYR A 100 -3.27 16.28 18.34
C TYR A 100 -3.74 17.39 19.29
N ARG A 101 -3.69 18.66 18.88
CA ARG A 101 -4.09 19.80 19.72
C ARG A 101 -5.59 20.10 19.68
N GLN A 102 -6.26 19.91 18.55
CA GLN A 102 -7.60 20.48 18.33
C GLN A 102 -8.65 19.53 17.76
N ARG A 103 -8.27 18.57 16.90
CA ARG A 103 -9.23 17.74 16.14
C ARG A 103 -9.41 16.34 16.73
N MET A 104 -8.42 15.88 17.51
CA MET A 104 -8.44 14.56 18.12
C MET A 104 -9.07 14.66 19.51
N GLY A 105 -10.31 14.20 19.66
CA GLY A 105 -10.94 14.13 20.98
C GLY A 105 -10.15 13.23 21.94
N ASP A 106 -10.34 13.43 23.26
CA ASP A 106 -9.58 12.76 24.33
C ASP A 106 -9.48 11.23 24.16
N LYS A 107 -10.57 10.61 23.70
CA LYS A 107 -10.65 9.17 23.46
C LYS A 107 -9.62 8.71 22.41
N TRP A 108 -9.46 9.45 21.31
CA TRP A 108 -8.55 9.05 20.24
C TRP A 108 -7.08 9.21 20.65
N VAL A 109 -6.77 10.26 21.42
CA VAL A 109 -5.43 10.45 22.00
C VAL A 109 -5.09 9.32 22.98
N GLN A 110 -6.03 8.92 23.84
CA GLN A 110 -5.86 7.80 24.75
C GLN A 110 -5.61 6.47 24.01
N ASP A 111 -6.36 6.19 22.95
CA ASP A 111 -6.19 4.98 22.14
C ASP A 111 -4.81 4.89 21.47
N LEU A 112 -4.20 6.04 21.15
CA LEU A 112 -2.87 6.12 20.53
C LEU A 112 -1.72 6.08 21.52
N SER A 113 -1.96 6.39 22.81
CA SER A 113 -0.91 6.45 23.85
C SER A 113 -0.05 5.18 23.92
N LYS A 114 -0.66 4.01 23.74
CA LYS A 114 0.02 2.69 23.73
C LYS A 114 1.05 2.54 22.61
N PHE A 115 0.95 3.33 21.54
CA PHE A 115 1.88 3.28 20.41
C PHE A 115 3.01 4.29 20.50
N ARG A 116 3.01 5.17 21.53
CA ARG A 116 4.02 6.22 21.75
C ARG A 116 4.25 7.07 20.50
N THR A 117 3.21 7.31 19.73
CA THR A 117 3.25 8.19 18.55
C THR A 117 3.11 9.63 18.98
N ASN A 118 3.83 10.52 18.30
CA ASN A 118 3.69 11.96 18.42
C ASN A 118 3.56 12.57 17.01
N TRP A 119 3.59 13.90 16.93
CA TRP A 119 3.51 14.62 15.67
C TRP A 119 4.81 14.50 14.84
N MET A 120 5.96 14.25 15.47
CA MET A 120 7.25 14.10 14.77
C MET A 120 7.30 12.81 13.94
N LYS A 121 7.53 12.94 12.64
CA LYS A 121 7.56 11.84 11.66
C LYS A 121 8.92 11.74 10.97
N GLU A 122 9.98 11.59 11.75
CA GLU A 122 11.37 11.52 11.27
C GLU A 122 11.58 10.50 10.14
N TYR A 123 10.85 9.38 10.17
CA TYR A 123 10.90 8.36 9.12
C TYR A 123 10.56 8.88 7.72
N LEU A 124 9.87 10.03 7.58
CA LEU A 124 9.58 10.64 6.28
C LEU A 124 10.82 11.18 5.59
N ASP A 125 11.82 11.66 6.35
CA ASP A 125 13.11 12.07 5.80
C ASP A 125 14.05 10.87 5.66
N VAL A 126 14.09 10.01 6.69
CA VAL A 126 15.09 8.94 6.79
C VAL A 126 14.84 7.80 5.81
N ALA A 127 13.59 7.41 5.57
CA ALA A 127 13.29 6.28 4.69
C ALA A 127 13.76 6.56 3.24
N PRO A 128 14.40 5.60 2.56
CA PRO A 128 14.93 5.80 1.20
C PRO A 128 13.82 6.06 0.17
N TYR A 129 12.61 5.53 0.41
CA TYR A 129 11.44 5.75 -0.43
C TYR A 129 10.20 6.01 0.42
N LEU A 130 9.36 6.93 -0.04
CA LEU A 130 7.96 7.04 0.36
C LEU A 130 7.08 6.53 -0.78
N ILE A 131 6.08 5.70 -0.47
CA ILE A 131 5.06 5.26 -1.43
C ILE A 131 3.75 5.88 -0.99
N LEU A 132 3.29 6.90 -1.72
CA LEU A 132 1.99 7.54 -1.49
C LEU A 132 0.98 6.89 -2.43
N ILE A 133 -0.11 6.38 -1.86
CA ILE A 133 -1.12 5.61 -2.59
C ILE A 133 -2.35 6.49 -2.74
N PHE A 134 -2.67 6.82 -3.98
CA PHE A 134 -3.84 7.63 -4.32
C PHE A 134 -4.93 6.75 -4.91
N LYS A 135 -6.15 6.91 -4.40
CA LYS A 135 -7.34 6.38 -5.08
C LYS A 135 -7.79 7.35 -6.17
N GLN A 136 -8.01 6.82 -7.36
CA GLN A 136 -8.64 7.55 -8.45
C GLN A 136 -10.16 7.46 -8.26
N THR A 137 -10.79 8.56 -7.83
CA THR A 137 -12.25 8.58 -7.59
C THR A 137 -13.06 8.44 -8.87
N TYR A 138 -12.44 8.74 -10.01
CA TYR A 138 -12.93 8.49 -11.36
C TYR A 138 -11.74 8.45 -12.33
N GLY A 139 -11.97 7.92 -13.54
CA GLY A 139 -11.02 7.96 -14.64
C GLY A 139 -11.51 8.88 -15.77
N ILE A 140 -10.65 9.13 -16.75
CA ILE A 140 -10.98 9.90 -17.95
C ILE A 140 -10.75 9.00 -19.16
N LEU A 141 -11.79 8.80 -19.98
CA LEU A 141 -11.71 8.05 -21.23
C LEU A 141 -11.05 8.89 -22.34
N PRO A 142 -10.54 8.28 -23.43
CA PRO A 142 -9.93 9.01 -24.54
C PRO A 142 -10.81 10.10 -25.17
N ASN A 143 -12.14 9.97 -25.05
CA ASN A 143 -13.12 10.96 -25.52
C ASN A 143 -13.45 12.04 -24.47
N SER A 144 -12.61 12.20 -23.44
CA SER A 144 -12.78 13.13 -22.31
C SER A 144 -14.00 12.87 -21.43
N LYS A 145 -14.73 11.75 -21.61
CA LYS A 145 -15.84 11.38 -20.73
C LYS A 145 -15.31 10.74 -19.44
N LYS A 146 -16.05 10.97 -18.36
CA LYS A 146 -15.77 10.40 -17.04
C LYS A 146 -16.01 8.88 -17.05
N LYS A 147 -15.00 8.09 -16.67
CA LYS A 147 -15.10 6.66 -16.35
C LYS A 147 -15.40 6.51 -14.86
N THR A 148 -16.46 5.79 -14.52
CA THR A 148 -16.79 5.50 -13.12
C THR A 148 -15.86 4.44 -12.56
N HIS A 149 -15.26 4.69 -11.40
CA HIS A 149 -14.50 3.69 -10.65
C HIS A 149 -15.35 3.15 -9.49
N TYR A 150 -15.95 1.98 -9.71
CA TYR A 150 -16.81 1.33 -8.73
C TYR A 150 -15.98 0.79 -7.56
N TYR A 151 -16.44 1.04 -6.33
CA TYR A 151 -15.77 0.59 -5.10
C TYR A 151 -14.26 0.92 -5.08
N ASN A 152 -13.88 2.10 -5.58
CA ASN A 152 -12.47 2.50 -5.72
C ASN A 152 -11.69 2.41 -4.40
N GLU A 153 -12.27 2.86 -3.29
CA GLU A 153 -11.62 2.81 -1.98
C GLU A 153 -11.34 1.38 -1.52
N ILE A 154 -12.28 0.46 -1.72
CA ILE A 154 -12.11 -0.96 -1.39
C ILE A 154 -11.07 -1.59 -2.30
N SER A 155 -11.14 -1.31 -3.61
CA SER A 155 -10.20 -1.83 -4.61
C SER A 155 -8.75 -1.41 -4.28
N VAL A 156 -8.55 -0.13 -3.99
CA VAL A 156 -7.24 0.41 -3.60
C VAL A 156 -6.78 -0.17 -2.26
N SER A 157 -7.68 -0.35 -1.29
CA SER A 157 -7.34 -0.95 0.00
C SER A 157 -6.89 -2.42 -0.13
N ILE A 158 -7.50 -3.20 -1.03
CA ILE A 158 -7.04 -4.57 -1.33
C ILE A 158 -5.64 -4.53 -1.95
N SER A 159 -5.41 -3.63 -2.91
CA SER A 159 -4.10 -3.42 -3.53
C SER A 159 -3.03 -3.01 -2.49
N CYS A 160 -3.36 -2.16 -1.52
CA CYS A 160 -2.50 -1.86 -0.36
C CYS A 160 -2.18 -3.11 0.47
N GLY A 161 -3.15 -4.00 0.70
CA GLY A 161 -2.92 -5.25 1.41
C GLY A 161 -1.91 -6.16 0.71
N ILE A 162 -1.99 -6.24 -0.62
CA ILE A 162 -1.04 -6.97 -1.46
C ILE A 162 0.35 -6.29 -1.43
N LEU A 163 0.41 -4.96 -1.49
CA LEU A 163 1.64 -4.19 -1.35
C LEU A 163 2.35 -4.50 -0.01
N LEU A 164 1.61 -4.50 1.09
CA LEU A 164 2.14 -4.84 2.42
C LEU A 164 2.67 -6.27 2.49
N ALA A 165 2.01 -7.23 1.84
CA ALA A 165 2.50 -8.60 1.74
C ALA A 165 3.79 -8.69 0.91
N ALA A 166 3.85 -7.99 -0.23
CA ALA A 166 5.02 -7.95 -1.09
C ALA A 166 6.25 -7.33 -0.39
N LEU A 167 6.06 -6.24 0.38
CA LEU A 167 7.11 -5.65 1.21
C LEU A 167 7.62 -6.62 2.27
N GLN A 168 6.74 -7.39 2.92
CA GLN A 168 7.13 -8.35 3.96
C GLN A 168 7.98 -9.51 3.41
N VAL A 169 7.73 -9.96 2.18
CA VAL A 169 8.53 -10.99 1.50
C VAL A 169 9.98 -10.51 1.29
N LYS A 170 10.18 -9.21 1.09
CA LYS A 170 11.48 -8.60 0.77
C LYS A 170 12.17 -8.08 2.04
N LYS A 171 12.61 -8.98 2.92
CA LYS A 171 13.51 -8.60 4.02
C LYS A 171 14.95 -8.48 3.52
N LYS A 172 15.47 -7.24 3.42
CA LYS A 172 16.87 -7.01 3.83
C LYS A 172 16.94 -7.30 5.33
N LYS A 173 18.00 -7.94 5.82
CA LYS A 173 18.22 -8.10 7.27
C LYS A 173 18.20 -6.71 7.90
N ILE A 174 17.11 -6.37 8.61
CA ILE A 174 17.10 -5.21 9.50
C ILE A 174 17.89 -5.67 10.73
N THR A 175 19.20 -5.49 10.71
CA THR A 175 20.01 -5.62 11.92
C THR A 175 19.72 -4.39 12.78
N TRP A 176 19.13 -4.62 13.95
CA TRP A 176 19.02 -3.60 14.98
C TRP A 176 20.43 -3.22 15.47
N PRO A 177 20.78 -1.93 15.63
CA PRO A 177 22.08 -1.53 16.18
C PRO A 177 22.17 -1.69 17.71
N PHE A 178 21.27 -2.46 18.34
CA PHE A 178 21.19 -2.62 19.79
C PHE A 178 21.36 -4.07 20.28
N GLU A 179 22.04 -4.92 19.52
CA GLU A 179 22.70 -6.09 20.13
C GLU A 179 24.01 -5.57 20.75
N LYS A 180 23.97 -5.33 22.07
CA LYS A 180 25.15 -5.25 22.92
C LYS A 180 25.67 -6.65 23.21
#